data_AF-A0A1G5VIF5-F1
#
_entry.id   AF-A0A1G5VIF5-F1
#
_cell.length_a   1.000
_cell.length_b   1.000
_cell.length_c   1.000
_cell.angle_alpha   90.00
_cell.angle_beta   90.00
_cell.angle_gamma   90.00
#
_symmetry.space_group_name_H-M   'P 1'
#
loop_
_entity.id
_entity.type
_entity.pdbx_description
1 polymer ?
#
loop_
_entity_poly.entity_id
_entity_poly.type
_entity_poly.pdbx_seq_one_letter_code
_entity_poly.pdbx_strand_id
1 'polypeptide(L)'
;MYFTDFVINKFKELSDKFKKKHDQYKGQTSQDELANFRAGANLKYGRGEMPDMYEMAKDYVRKHIAYIETHGIEGKTVEDSLEDIAVYAVIMLYMRYIWSDDSKVLETPQYLPLEKLPGQMREVANEGATDD
;
A
#
# COMPACT_ATOMS: atom_id res chain seq x y z
N MET A 1 0.06 -26.51 0.23
CA MET A 1 -0.73 -25.30 0.55
C MET A 1 -1.71 -25.08 -0.58
N TYR A 2 -3.00 -24.88 -0.30
CA TYR A 2 -3.97 -24.59 -1.35
C TYR A 2 -3.81 -23.15 -1.85
N PHE A 3 -4.25 -22.88 -3.08
CA PHE A 3 -4.15 -21.56 -3.71
C PHE A 3 -4.70 -20.44 -2.82
N THR A 4 -5.85 -20.66 -2.19
CA THR A 4 -6.50 -19.69 -1.30
C THR A 4 -5.64 -19.38 -0.07
N ASP A 5 -5.07 -20.41 0.56
CA ASP A 5 -4.23 -20.25 1.75
C ASP A 5 -2.95 -19.47 1.39
N PHE A 6 -2.35 -19.76 0.22
CA PHE A 6 -1.20 -19.00 -0.29
C PHE A 6 -1.54 -17.52 -0.42
N VAL A 7 -2.61 -17.21 -1.15
CA VAL A 7 -2.99 -15.82 -1.46
C VAL A 7 -3.34 -15.05 -0.18
N ILE A 8 -4.10 -15.66 0.73
CA ILE A 8 -4.47 -15.03 2.00
C ILE A 8 -3.21 -14.76 2.85
N ASN A 9 -2.31 -15.72 2.97
CA ASN A 9 -1.09 -15.53 3.74
C ASN A 9 -0.17 -14.48 3.10
N LYS A 10 -0.08 -14.45 1.77
CA LYS A 10 0.69 -13.43 1.06
C LYS A 10 0.15 -12.02 1.33
N PHE A 11 -1.17 -11.82 1.41
CA PHE A 11 -1.71 -10.50 1.81
C PHE A 11 -1.26 -10.07 3.22
N LYS A 12 -1.16 -10.99 4.18
CA LYS A 12 -0.65 -10.70 5.53
C LYS A 12 0.83 -10.28 5.47
N GLU A 13 1.64 -11.03 4.74
CA GLU A 13 3.06 -10.71 4.52
C GLU A 13 3.25 -9.34 3.86
N LEU A 14 2.42 -9.01 2.87
CA LEU A 14 2.44 -7.69 2.20
C LEU A 14 2.10 -6.55 3.16
N SER A 15 1.14 -6.75 4.06
CA SER A 15 0.84 -5.77 5.12
C SER A 15 2.07 -5.50 5.99
N ASP A 16 2.80 -6.55 6.39
CA ASP A 16 4.01 -6.38 7.20
C ASP A 16 5.17 -5.80 6.40
N LYS A 17 5.29 -6.14 5.11
CA LYS A 17 6.25 -5.51 4.19
C LYS A 17 5.98 -4.01 4.06
N PHE A 18 4.72 -3.61 3.91
CA PHE A 18 4.32 -2.21 3.87
C PHE A 18 4.71 -1.48 5.17
N LYS A 19 4.36 -2.01 6.35
CA LYS A 19 4.72 -1.38 7.63
C LYS A 19 6.22 -1.10 7.73
N LYS A 20 7.04 -2.12 7.45
CA LYS A 20 8.51 -2.01 7.50
C LYS A 20 9.05 -0.96 6.52
N LYS A 21 8.57 -0.97 5.27
CA LYS A 21 9.01 0.00 4.24
C LYS A 21 8.52 1.41 4.53
N HIS A 22 7.27 1.55 4.97
CA HIS A 22 6.68 2.83 5.31
C HIS A 22 7.44 3.51 6.46
N ASP A 23 7.82 2.75 7.49
CA ASP A 23 8.64 3.24 8.60
C ASP A 23 10.02 3.77 8.16
N GLN A 24 10.56 3.24 7.05
CA GLN A 24 11.83 3.72 6.47
C GLN A 24 11.64 5.00 5.63
N TYR A 25 10.46 5.23 5.07
CA TYR A 25 10.19 6.34 4.15
C TYR A 25 9.49 7.53 4.80
N LYS A 26 8.82 7.34 5.95
CA LYS A 26 8.33 8.47 6.75
C LYS A 26 9.56 9.25 7.23
N GLY A 27 9.72 10.48 6.76
CA GLY A 27 10.86 11.31 7.14
C GLY A 27 10.94 11.46 8.66
N GLN A 28 12.14 11.73 9.20
CA GLN A 28 12.40 11.87 10.65
C GLN A 28 11.50 12.89 11.38
N THR A 29 10.77 13.72 10.64
CA THR A 29 9.96 14.84 11.14
C THR A 29 8.57 14.97 10.50
N SER A 30 8.15 14.13 9.55
CA SER A 30 6.97 14.46 8.72
C SER A 30 5.72 13.62 9.02
N GLN A 31 4.63 14.30 9.34
CA GLN A 31 3.24 13.82 9.22
C GLN A 31 2.83 13.50 7.76
N ASP A 32 3.78 13.43 6.82
CA ASP A 32 3.53 13.21 5.40
C ASP A 32 3.70 11.73 5.06
N GLU A 33 2.60 10.99 5.15
CA GLU A 33 2.49 9.57 4.83
C GLU A 33 2.93 9.24 3.38
N LEU A 34 2.98 10.25 2.50
CA LEU A 34 3.34 10.12 1.08
C LEU A 34 4.67 10.79 0.73
N ALA A 35 5.53 11.07 1.72
CA ALA A 35 6.77 11.84 1.54
C ALA A 35 7.67 11.33 0.39
N ASN A 36 7.84 10.01 0.23
CA ASN A 36 8.62 9.43 -0.87
C ASN A 36 8.02 9.79 -2.25
N PHE A 37 6.71 9.64 -2.41
CA PHE A 37 6.03 9.96 -3.68
C PHE A 37 6.09 11.46 -3.95
N ARG A 38 5.95 12.29 -2.91
CA ARG A 38 6.07 13.75 -3.01
C ARG A 38 7.47 14.16 -3.43
N ALA A 39 8.50 13.57 -2.82
CA ALA A 39 9.89 13.82 -3.18
C ALA A 39 10.16 13.42 -4.64
N GLY A 40 9.73 12.23 -5.07
CA GLY A 40 9.86 11.79 -6.46
C GLY A 40 9.12 12.70 -7.45
N ALA A 41 7.90 13.11 -7.12
CA ALA A 41 7.11 14.04 -7.93
C ALA A 41 7.78 15.41 -8.05
N ASN A 42 8.29 15.97 -6.94
CA ASN A 42 9.06 17.21 -6.96
C ASN A 42 10.32 17.09 -7.82
N LEU A 43 11.04 15.98 -7.74
CA LEU A 43 12.25 15.75 -8.54
C LEU A 43 11.95 15.65 -10.05
N LYS A 44 10.86 14.99 -10.44
CA LYS A 44 10.54 14.74 -11.85
C LYS A 44 9.73 15.86 -12.51
N TYR A 45 8.76 16.40 -11.79
CA TYR A 45 7.76 17.32 -12.32
C TYR A 45 7.89 18.74 -11.76
N GLY A 46 8.76 18.96 -10.75
CA GLY A 46 8.90 20.25 -10.07
C GLY A 46 7.76 20.59 -9.11
N ARG A 47 6.81 19.66 -8.92
CA ARG A 47 5.64 19.81 -8.04
C ARG A 47 5.26 18.47 -7.43
N GLY A 48 4.71 18.53 -6.22
CA GLY A 48 4.42 17.36 -5.39
C GLY A 48 2.95 17.22 -5.03
N GLU A 49 2.04 17.63 -5.91
CA GLU A 49 0.60 17.53 -5.67
C GLU A 49 0.09 16.10 -5.88
N MET A 50 -1.12 15.79 -5.41
CA MET A 50 -1.69 14.44 -5.45
C MET A 50 -1.66 13.79 -6.84
N PRO A 51 -2.04 14.48 -7.94
CA PRO A 51 -1.96 13.90 -9.28
C PRO A 51 -0.52 13.54 -9.68
N ASP A 52 0.46 14.37 -9.35
CA ASP A 52 1.87 14.13 -9.68
C ASP A 52 2.47 12.99 -8.84
N MET A 53 2.09 12.89 -7.56
CA MET A 53 2.44 11.75 -6.71
C MET A 53 1.84 10.44 -7.24
N TYR A 54 0.61 10.47 -7.76
CA TYR A 54 -0.02 9.31 -8.38
C TYR A 54 0.70 8.89 -9.67
N GLU A 55 1.10 9.84 -10.52
CA GLU A 55 1.97 9.56 -11.67
C GLU A 55 3.31 8.97 -11.24
N MET A 56 3.90 9.47 -10.16
CA MET A 56 5.14 8.95 -9.60
C MET A 56 5.01 7.51 -9.09
N ALA A 57 3.90 7.18 -8.43
CA ALA A 57 3.62 5.80 -8.00
C ALA A 57 3.55 4.83 -9.19
N LYS A 58 2.97 5.26 -10.32
CA LYS A 58 2.97 4.46 -11.56
C LYS A 58 4.37 4.26 -12.12
N ASP A 59 5.28 5.24 -12.00
CA ASP A 59 6.67 5.06 -12.41
C ASP A 59 7.40 4.01 -11.56
N TYR A 60 7.13 3.99 -10.25
CA TYR A 60 7.67 2.95 -9.37
C TYR A 60 7.17 1.55 -9.78
N VAL A 61 5.89 1.41 -10.11
CA VAL A 61 5.32 0.17 -10.67
C VAL A 61 5.98 -0.20 -12.00
N ARG A 62 6.14 0.76 -12.93
CA ARG A 62 6.75 0.51 -14.26
C ARG A 62 8.17 -0.05 -14.14
N LYS A 63 8.97 0.43 -13.20
CA LYS A 63 10.31 -0.11 -12.93
C LYS A 63 10.25 -1.61 -12.61
N HIS A 64 9.30 -2.05 -11.78
CA HIS A 64 9.15 -3.46 -11.41
C HIS A 64 8.61 -4.31 -12.56
N ILE A 65 7.66 -3.78 -13.34
CA ILE A 65 7.18 -4.46 -14.56
C ILE A 65 8.35 -4.66 -15.54
N ALA A 66 9.16 -3.62 -15.79
CA ALA A 66 10.32 -3.73 -16.68
C ALA A 66 11.32 -4.80 -16.20
N TYR A 67 11.52 -4.94 -14.90
CA TYR A 67 12.35 -6.01 -14.34
C TYR A 67 11.77 -7.41 -14.66
N ILE A 68 10.47 -7.60 -14.43
CA ILE A 68 9.79 -8.89 -14.70
C ILE A 68 9.85 -9.25 -16.19
N GLU A 69 9.58 -8.30 -17.08
CA GLU A 69 9.65 -8.51 -18.54
C GLU A 69 11.06 -8.90 -19.01
N THR A 70 12.10 -8.33 -18.39
CA THR A 70 13.49 -8.57 -18.80
C THR A 70 14.09 -9.85 -18.21
N HIS A 71 13.54 -10.39 -17.12
CA HIS A 71 14.09 -11.56 -16.44
C HIS A 71 13.18 -12.79 -16.51
N GLY A 72 11.92 -12.63 -16.92
CA GLY A 72 10.92 -13.70 -16.92
C GLY A 72 10.60 -14.21 -15.52
N ILE A 73 9.88 -15.33 -15.42
CA ILE A 73 9.43 -15.91 -14.15
C ILE A 73 10.60 -16.42 -13.26
N GLU A 74 11.75 -16.69 -13.86
CA GLU A 74 12.94 -17.22 -13.17
C GLU A 74 13.86 -16.12 -12.61
N GLY A 75 13.50 -14.85 -12.79
CA GLY A 75 14.29 -13.74 -12.28
C GLY A 75 14.41 -13.77 -10.75
N LYS A 76 15.63 -13.53 -10.24
CA LYS A 76 15.98 -13.68 -8.83
C LYS A 76 15.12 -12.86 -7.87
N THR A 77 14.64 -11.69 -8.30
CA THR A 77 13.82 -10.78 -7.47
C THR A 77 12.46 -10.49 -8.11
N VAL A 78 11.93 -11.46 -8.86
CA VAL A 78 10.58 -11.37 -9.45
C VAL A 78 9.52 -11.32 -8.36
N GLU A 79 9.63 -12.17 -7.34
CA GLU A 79 8.71 -12.17 -6.20
C GLU A 79 8.70 -10.80 -5.52
N ASP A 80 9.87 -10.25 -5.19
CA ASP A 80 9.98 -8.91 -4.61
C ASP A 80 9.31 -7.83 -5.47
N SER A 81 9.46 -7.92 -6.79
CA SER A 81 8.86 -6.96 -7.72
C SER A 81 7.35 -7.08 -7.78
N LEU A 82 6.80 -8.30 -7.77
CA LEU A 82 5.36 -8.54 -7.73
C LEU A 82 4.75 -8.05 -6.41
N GLU A 83 5.45 -8.29 -5.29
CA GLU A 83 5.03 -7.81 -3.98
C GLU A 83 5.03 -6.28 -3.91
N ASP A 84 6.07 -5.62 -4.46
CA ASP A 84 6.14 -4.17 -4.49
C ASP A 84 5.05 -3.56 -5.37
N ILE A 85 4.73 -4.18 -6.52
CA ILE A 85 3.58 -3.80 -7.36
C ILE A 85 2.28 -3.87 -6.56
N ALA A 86 2.04 -4.96 -5.81
CA ALA A 86 0.84 -5.11 -5.00
C ALA A 86 0.74 -4.02 -3.91
N VAL A 87 1.84 -3.72 -3.22
CA VAL A 87 1.90 -2.64 -2.22
C VAL A 87 1.63 -1.28 -2.86
N TYR A 88 2.25 -0.96 -4.01
CA TYR A 88 2.01 0.30 -4.70
C TYR A 88 0.56 0.44 -5.17
N ALA A 89 -0.07 -0.64 -5.62
CA ALA A 89 -1.49 -0.63 -5.98
C ALA A 89 -2.38 -0.22 -4.79
N VAL A 90 -2.12 -0.76 -3.60
CA VAL A 90 -2.85 -0.40 -2.38
C VAL A 90 -2.61 1.06 -1.96
N ILE A 91 -1.37 1.55 -2.08
CA ILE A 91 -1.07 2.97 -1.83
C ILE A 91 -1.81 3.88 -2.82
N MET A 92 -1.87 3.50 -4.09
CA MET A 92 -2.61 4.25 -5.11
C MET A 92 -4.13 4.23 -4.85
N LEU A 93 -4.68 3.17 -4.26
CA LEU A 93 -6.07 3.16 -3.77
C LEU A 93 -6.27 4.21 -2.67
N TYR A 94 -5.34 4.33 -1.72
CA TYR A 94 -5.38 5.39 -0.70
C TYR A 94 -5.30 6.80 -1.32
N MET A 95 -4.39 7.03 -2.27
CA MET A 95 -4.31 8.30 -3.01
C MET A 95 -5.61 8.63 -3.75
N ARG A 96 -6.23 7.64 -4.40
CA ARG A 96 -7.53 7.80 -5.05
C ARG A 96 -8.61 8.14 -4.03
N TYR A 97 -8.64 7.43 -2.91
CA TYR A 97 -9.59 7.64 -1.83
C TYR A 97 -9.56 9.09 -1.33
N ILE A 98 -8.39 9.60 -0.94
CA ILE A 98 -8.24 10.99 -0.45
C ILE A 98 -8.46 12.04 -1.55
N TRP A 99 -8.21 11.72 -2.83
CA TRP A 99 -8.44 12.64 -3.94
C TRP A 99 -9.92 12.76 -4.34
N SER A 100 -10.71 11.71 -4.13
CA SER A 100 -12.07 11.62 -4.66
C SER A 100 -13.15 12.38 -3.88
N ASP A 101 -12.82 12.93 -2.70
CA ASP A 101 -13.80 13.43 -1.70
C ASP A 101 -14.98 12.47 -1.44
N ASP A 102 -14.78 11.18 -1.75
CA ASP A 102 -15.82 10.16 -1.74
C ASP A 102 -15.92 9.60 -0.31
N SER A 103 -16.55 10.38 0.56
CA SER A 103 -16.88 10.01 1.94
C SER A 103 -17.65 8.68 2.05
N LYS A 104 -18.18 8.16 0.93
CA LYS A 104 -18.87 6.87 0.84
C LYS A 104 -17.96 5.65 0.86
N VAL A 105 -16.69 5.77 0.47
CA VAL A 105 -15.74 4.63 0.51
C VAL A 105 -15.44 4.23 1.96
N LEU A 106 -15.53 5.18 2.91
CA LEU A 106 -15.45 4.93 4.35
C LEU A 106 -16.75 4.40 4.98
N GLU A 107 -17.84 4.22 4.25
CA GLU A 107 -18.98 3.49 4.80
C GLU A 107 -18.75 1.97 4.76
N THR A 108 -17.63 1.53 4.16
CA THR A 108 -17.18 0.14 4.29
C THR A 108 -16.41 -0.07 5.60
N PRO A 109 -16.88 -0.99 6.48
CA PRO A 109 -16.34 -1.16 7.83
C PRO A 109 -14.82 -1.36 7.91
N GLN A 110 -14.24 -2.05 6.94
CA GLN A 110 -12.83 -2.44 6.96
C GLN A 110 -11.83 -1.27 6.92
N TYR A 111 -12.27 -0.09 6.48
CA TYR A 111 -11.42 1.10 6.35
C TYR A 111 -11.81 2.25 7.31
N LEU A 112 -12.83 2.04 8.13
CA LEU A 112 -13.17 2.98 9.20
C LEU A 112 -12.10 2.92 10.30
N PRO A 113 -11.68 4.07 10.85
CA PRO A 113 -10.96 4.08 12.12
C PRO A 113 -11.71 3.21 13.13
N LEU A 114 -11.01 2.41 13.95
CA LEU A 114 -11.63 1.49 14.93
C LEU A 114 -12.74 2.15 15.76
N GLU A 115 -12.54 3.43 16.08
CA GLU A 115 -13.45 4.32 16.82
C GLU A 115 -14.76 4.65 16.10
N LYS A 116 -14.88 4.34 14.81
CA LYS A 116 -16.06 4.56 13.97
C LYS A 116 -16.71 3.27 13.47
N LEU A 117 -16.16 2.10 13.81
CA LEU A 117 -16.80 0.80 13.55
C LEU A 117 -18.05 0.59 14.43
N PRO A 118 -19.13 -0.03 13.92
CA PRO A 118 -20.25 -0.49 14.73
C PRO A 118 -19.77 -1.44 15.82
N GLY A 119 -20.36 -1.37 17.03
CA GLY A 119 -19.87 -2.09 18.22
C GLY A 119 -19.61 -3.59 18.02
N GLN A 120 -20.44 -4.26 17.21
CA GLN A 120 -20.30 -5.69 16.90
C GLN A 120 -19.04 -6.04 16.08
N MET A 121 -18.45 -5.09 15.33
CA MET A 121 -17.20 -5.30 14.58
C MET A 121 -15.94 -4.95 15.38
N ARG A 122 -16.09 -4.23 16.51
CA ARG A 122 -14.97 -3.92 17.41
C ARG A 122 -14.54 -5.13 18.23
N GLU A 123 -15.47 -6.02 18.55
CA GLU A 123 -15.19 -7.24 19.31
C GLU A 123 -14.38 -8.24 18.48
N VAL A 124 -14.72 -8.43 17.20
CA VAL A 124 -13.99 -9.31 16.27
C VAL A 124 -12.57 -8.84 15.95
N ALA A 125 -12.30 -7.53 16.03
CA ALA A 125 -10.96 -6.96 15.85
C ALA A 125 -10.06 -7.14 17.09
N ASN A 126 -10.66 -7.29 18.29
CA ASN A 126 -9.93 -7.53 19.53
C ASN A 126 -9.71 -9.02 19.80
N GLU A 127 -10.54 -9.92 19.29
CA GLU A 127 -10.35 -11.38 19.43
C GLU A 127 -9.12 -11.91 18.67
N GLY A 128 -8.58 -11.18 17.69
CA GLY A 128 -7.32 -11.53 17.02
C GLY A 128 -6.04 -11.11 17.76
N ALA A 129 -6.16 -10.41 18.89
CA ALA A 129 -5.03 -9.94 19.71
C ALA A 129 -4.81 -10.79 20.97
N THR A 130 -5.66 -11.78 21.22
CA THR A 130 -5.52 -12.76 22.29
C THR A 130 -5.86 -14.12 21.73
N ASP A 131 -4.90 -14.78 21.11
CA ASP A 131 -4.69 -16.24 21.20
C ASP A 131 -3.38 -16.58 20.48
N ASP A 132 -2.41 -16.98 21.33
CA ASP A 132 -1.06 -17.58 21.12
C ASP A 132 0.08 -16.78 20.43
#